data_AF-A0A2M7XCM3-F1
#
_entry.id   AF-A0A2M7XCM3-F1
#
_cell.length_a   1.000
_cell.length_b   1.000
_cell.length_c   1.000
_cell.angle_alpha   90.00
_cell.angle_beta   90.00
_cell.angle_gamma   90.00
#
_symmetry.space_group_name_H-M   'P 1'
#
loop_
_entity.id
_entity.type
_entity.pdbx_description
1 polymer ?
#
loop_
_entity_poly.entity_id
_entity_poly.type
_entity_poly.pdbx_seq_one_letter_code
_entity_poly.pdbx_strand_id
1 'polypeptide(L)'
;MSRDQLSHPEGAAEFQKPQKKEVGQEYHEGLPVVSLEDYKRLYNTDIREAGVDSAATFDFQGYVRVSQDGVEKLVYQDVLATNGIQRAGDHDGIHVGIDGIRDYSDLMGHWTMQDASEVGEYDVYITVPKALQQEQQIICYGDRCISLDEYREFYLMDGDETSDVYESQADKGWIVMRLDLEPKQDPLARKKVELVSMAIVKYLEEGSPIPELNELVYGLVSRLNEVTHEAQLVPSNFLEG
;
A
#
# COMPACT_ATOMS: atom_id res chain seq x y z
N MET A 1 -15.57 12.50 45.28
CA MET A 1 -15.50 13.39 44.10
C MET A 1 -15.05 12.54 42.93
N SER A 2 -15.81 12.61 41.83
CA SER A 2 -15.91 11.62 40.76
C SER A 2 -14.61 11.33 40.01
N ARG A 3 -14.40 10.04 39.75
CA ARG A 3 -13.86 9.53 38.48
C ARG A 3 -14.86 9.91 37.40
N ASP A 4 -14.43 10.65 36.38
CA ASP A 4 -15.01 10.64 35.03
C ASP A 4 -14.22 11.63 34.18
N GLN A 5 -13.41 11.10 33.25
CA GLN A 5 -13.09 11.66 31.94
C GLN A 5 -12.06 10.74 31.26
N LEU A 6 -12.55 9.56 30.84
CA LEU A 6 -11.95 8.81 29.75
C LEU A 6 -12.53 9.39 28.47
N SER A 7 -11.78 10.26 27.81
CA SER A 7 -12.02 10.61 26.41
C SER A 7 -11.55 9.43 25.55
N HIS A 8 -12.49 8.77 24.89
CA HIS A 8 -12.21 7.86 23.79
C HIS A 8 -11.47 8.61 22.66
N PRO A 9 -10.42 8.02 22.05
CA PRO A 9 -10.18 8.23 20.64
C PRO A 9 -10.85 7.07 19.90
N GLU A 10 -12.07 7.30 19.40
CA GLU A 10 -12.57 6.56 18.25
C GLU A 10 -11.82 7.10 17.04
N GLY A 11 -10.90 6.29 16.52
CA GLY A 11 -10.09 6.60 15.35
C GLY A 11 -9.59 5.30 14.74
N ALA A 12 -10.48 4.34 14.55
CA ALA A 12 -10.21 3.22 13.67
C ALA A 12 -10.47 3.69 12.24
N ALA A 13 -9.55 3.43 11.30
CA ALA A 13 -9.82 3.57 9.87
C ALA A 13 -11.21 2.99 9.55
N GLU A 14 -12.12 3.84 9.06
CA GLU A 14 -13.36 3.35 8.50
C GLU A 14 -13.02 2.64 7.19
N PHE A 15 -13.21 1.32 7.17
CA PHE A 15 -13.30 0.55 5.93
C PHE A 15 -14.50 1.05 5.13
N GLN A 16 -14.32 2.10 4.35
CA GLN A 16 -15.28 2.49 3.34
C GLN A 16 -15.08 1.57 2.15
N LYS A 17 -15.81 0.45 2.14
CA LYS A 17 -16.19 -0.15 0.86
C LYS A 17 -16.85 0.98 0.06
N PRO A 18 -16.40 1.26 -1.17
CA PRO A 18 -16.95 2.36 -1.95
C PRO A 18 -18.47 2.27 -1.91
N GLN A 19 -19.12 3.31 -1.35
CA GLN A 19 -20.57 3.38 -1.34
C GLN A 19 -21.01 3.26 -2.80
N LYS A 20 -21.88 2.28 -3.07
CA LYS A 20 -22.56 2.06 -4.35
C LYS A 20 -23.31 3.33 -4.75
N LYS A 21 -22.63 4.28 -5.38
CA LYS A 21 -23.27 5.14 -6.36
C LYS A 21 -23.53 4.22 -7.55
N GLU A 22 -24.79 4.00 -7.89
CA GLU A 22 -25.22 3.21 -9.06
C GLU A 22 -24.73 3.89 -10.35
N VAL A 23 -23.44 3.79 -10.62
CA VAL A 23 -22.87 3.92 -11.95
C VAL A 23 -23.08 2.54 -12.57
N GLY A 24 -23.75 2.45 -13.72
CA GLY A 24 -24.12 1.18 -14.35
C GLY A 24 -22.95 0.21 -14.33
N GLN A 25 -23.06 -0.85 -13.53
CA GLN A 25 -21.94 -1.72 -13.25
C GLN A 25 -21.71 -2.63 -14.46
N GLU A 26 -20.75 -2.26 -15.29
CA GLU A 26 -20.20 -3.12 -16.32
C GLU A 26 -19.22 -4.11 -15.68
N TYR A 27 -19.23 -5.35 -16.14
CA TYR A 27 -18.36 -6.41 -15.66
C TYR A 27 -17.65 -7.07 -16.84
N HIS A 28 -16.37 -7.40 -16.65
CA HIS A 28 -15.57 -8.20 -17.56
C HIS A 28 -14.96 -9.35 -16.76
N GLU A 29 -15.14 -10.59 -17.22
CA GLU A 29 -14.68 -11.81 -16.51
C GLU A 29 -15.13 -11.90 -15.04
N GLY A 30 -16.29 -11.33 -14.72
CA GLY A 30 -16.84 -11.33 -13.36
C GLY A 30 -16.29 -10.23 -12.44
N LEU A 31 -15.38 -9.37 -12.92
CA LEU A 31 -14.83 -8.23 -12.19
C LEU A 31 -15.34 -6.90 -12.73
N PRO A 32 -15.40 -5.85 -11.90
CA PRO A 32 -15.92 -4.54 -12.30
C PRO A 32 -15.04 -3.88 -13.37
N VAL A 33 -15.70 -3.19 -14.31
CA VAL A 33 -15.05 -2.29 -15.28
C VAL A 33 -15.34 -0.84 -14.87
N VAL A 34 -14.30 -0.02 -14.78
CA VAL A 34 -14.41 1.41 -14.43
C VAL A 34 -13.71 2.28 -15.47
N SER A 35 -14.11 3.56 -15.54
CA SER A 35 -13.38 4.55 -16.36
C SER A 35 -12.03 4.88 -15.72
N LEU A 36 -11.05 5.32 -16.53
CA LEU A 36 -9.79 5.83 -15.99
C LEU A 36 -9.98 7.03 -15.03
N GLU A 37 -10.99 7.87 -15.28
CA GLU A 37 -11.32 8.99 -14.40
C GLU A 37 -11.83 8.50 -13.04
N ASP A 38 -12.77 7.55 -13.03
CA ASP A 38 -13.27 6.97 -11.78
C ASP A 38 -12.18 6.20 -11.04
N TYR A 39 -11.34 5.45 -11.76
CA TYR A 39 -10.19 4.76 -11.18
C TYR A 39 -9.25 5.75 -10.49
N LYS A 40 -8.83 6.83 -11.16
CA LYS A 40 -7.96 7.85 -10.58
C LYS A 40 -8.62 8.55 -9.39
N ARG A 41 -9.91 8.88 -9.51
CA ARG A 41 -10.66 9.51 -8.42
C ARG A 41 -10.75 8.62 -7.20
N LEU A 42 -10.81 7.29 -7.36
CA LEU A 42 -10.89 6.34 -6.24
C LEU A 42 -9.50 5.98 -5.71
N TYR A 43 -8.54 5.68 -6.58
CA TYR A 43 -7.22 5.22 -6.15
C TYR A 43 -6.33 6.34 -5.59
N ASN A 44 -6.45 7.55 -6.16
CA ASN A 44 -5.53 8.67 -5.92
C ASN A 44 -6.21 9.89 -5.29
N THR A 45 -7.35 9.72 -4.61
CA THR A 45 -7.96 10.84 -3.89
C THR A 45 -7.05 11.20 -2.72
N ASP A 46 -6.37 12.34 -2.84
CA ASP A 46 -6.12 13.16 -1.65
C ASP A 46 -7.50 13.35 -1.00
N ILE A 47 -7.64 12.82 0.20
CA ILE A 47 -8.88 12.64 0.96
C ILE A 47 -9.67 13.96 1.11
N ARG A 48 -9.02 15.10 0.88
CA ARG A 48 -9.62 16.43 0.74
C ARG A 48 -10.66 16.56 -0.38
N GLU A 49 -10.43 15.96 -1.56
CA GLU A 49 -11.41 16.03 -2.66
C GLU A 49 -12.67 15.20 -2.36
N ALA A 50 -12.56 14.24 -1.44
CA ALA A 50 -13.68 13.43 -0.95
C ALA A 50 -14.38 14.01 0.29
N GLY A 51 -13.84 15.07 0.91
CA GLY A 51 -14.40 15.69 2.12
C GLY A 51 -14.36 14.78 3.35
N VAL A 52 -13.44 13.83 3.40
CA VAL A 52 -13.25 12.92 4.53
C VAL A 52 -12.06 13.44 5.37
N ASP A 53 -12.13 13.36 6.70
CA ASP A 53 -11.03 13.84 7.57
C ASP A 53 -10.17 12.69 8.12
N SER A 54 -10.55 11.44 7.86
CA SER A 54 -9.87 10.22 8.31
C SER A 54 -9.17 9.49 7.16
N ALA A 55 -8.27 8.56 7.50
CA ALA A 55 -7.68 7.64 6.54
C ALA A 55 -8.77 6.83 5.79
N ALA A 56 -8.53 6.54 4.52
CA ALA A 56 -9.48 5.83 3.65
C ALA A 56 -8.76 4.74 2.86
N THR A 57 -9.30 3.52 2.91
CA THR A 57 -8.78 2.36 2.19
C THR A 57 -9.60 2.08 0.94
N PHE A 58 -8.91 1.97 -0.19
CA PHE A 58 -9.40 1.61 -1.50
C PHE A 58 -8.91 0.21 -1.85
N ASP A 59 -9.85 -0.69 -2.06
CA ASP A 59 -9.59 -2.07 -2.47
C ASP A 59 -10.25 -2.31 -3.83
N PHE A 60 -9.42 -2.41 -4.87
CA PHE A 60 -9.88 -2.54 -6.25
C PHE A 60 -9.22 -3.74 -6.92
N GLN A 61 -10.05 -4.63 -7.44
CA GLN A 61 -9.66 -5.68 -8.36
C GLN A 61 -10.61 -5.63 -9.56
N GLY A 62 -10.09 -5.33 -10.75
CA GLY A 62 -10.91 -5.23 -11.95
C GLY A 62 -10.23 -4.53 -13.11
N TYR A 63 -11.04 -4.02 -14.03
CA TYR A 63 -10.57 -3.50 -15.31
C TYR A 63 -10.77 -2.00 -15.41
N VAL A 64 -9.74 -1.30 -15.85
CA VAL A 64 -9.76 0.13 -16.14
C VAL A 64 -9.81 0.33 -17.64
N ARG A 65 -10.83 1.05 -18.09
CA ARG A 65 -10.97 1.48 -19.48
C ARG A 65 -9.98 2.61 -19.77
N VAL A 66 -9.01 2.34 -20.63
CA VAL A 66 -8.01 3.30 -21.10
C VAL A 66 -8.16 3.51 -22.60
N SER A 67 -7.98 4.76 -23.05
CA SER A 67 -7.91 5.08 -24.48
C SER A 67 -6.46 5.28 -24.87
N GLN A 68 -5.95 4.44 -25.76
CA GLN A 68 -4.60 4.54 -26.31
C GLN A 68 -4.70 4.58 -27.84
N ASP A 69 -4.13 5.62 -28.46
CA ASP A 69 -4.16 5.82 -29.92
C ASP A 69 -5.56 5.81 -30.55
N GLY A 70 -6.57 6.26 -29.78
CA GLY A 70 -7.98 6.25 -30.21
C GLY A 70 -8.66 4.89 -30.14
N VAL A 71 -7.97 3.86 -29.64
CA VAL A 71 -8.52 2.53 -29.38
C VAL A 71 -8.74 2.37 -27.88
N GLU A 72 -9.97 2.01 -27.52
CA GLU A 72 -10.31 1.65 -26.15
C GLU A 72 -9.74 0.27 -25.81
N LYS A 73 -9.05 0.17 -24.68
CA LYS A 73 -8.51 -1.07 -24.13
C LYS A 73 -8.92 -1.20 -22.67
N LEU A 74 -9.09 -2.44 -22.23
CA LEU A 74 -9.21 -2.77 -20.83
C LEU A 74 -7.84 -3.15 -20.29
N VAL A 75 -7.48 -2.59 -19.14
CA VAL A 75 -6.26 -2.93 -18.42
C VAL A 75 -6.66 -3.42 -17.05
N TYR A 76 -6.20 -4.61 -16.69
CA TYR A 76 -6.42 -5.16 -15.36
C TYR A 76 -5.58 -4.41 -14.33
N GLN A 77 -6.17 -4.16 -13.16
CA GLN A 77 -5.53 -3.57 -11.99
C GLN A 77 -5.93 -4.37 -10.75
N ASP A 78 -4.97 -4.68 -9.90
CA ASP A 78 -5.18 -5.26 -8.58
C ASP A 78 -4.44 -4.43 -7.57
N VAL A 79 -5.19 -3.69 -6.75
CA VAL A 79 -4.63 -2.64 -5.93
C VAL A 79 -5.35 -2.51 -4.59
N LEU A 80 -4.55 -2.31 -3.55
CA LEU A 80 -5.01 -1.98 -2.21
C LEU A 80 -4.24 -0.75 -1.71
N ALA A 81 -4.91 0.39 -1.58
CA ALA A 81 -4.28 1.62 -1.11
C ALA A 81 -5.02 2.24 0.08
N THR A 82 -4.27 2.70 1.08
CA THR A 82 -4.80 3.52 2.16
C THR A 82 -4.16 4.90 2.11
N ASN A 83 -5.00 5.92 2.01
CA ASN A 83 -4.60 7.32 1.95
C ASN A 83 -4.78 7.98 3.31
N GLY A 84 -4.01 9.04 3.59
CA GLY A 84 -4.29 9.97 4.70
C GLY A 84 -3.98 9.45 6.10
N ILE A 85 -3.03 8.52 6.23
CA ILE A 85 -2.61 8.00 7.55
C ILE A 85 -1.69 9.04 8.24
N GLN A 86 -1.77 9.20 9.56
CA GLN A 86 -0.96 10.16 10.34
C GLN A 86 -0.94 11.59 9.74
N ARG A 87 -2.09 12.23 9.52
CA ARG A 87 -2.10 13.61 9.00
C ARG A 87 -1.55 14.59 10.02
N ALA A 88 -0.60 15.43 9.59
CA ALA A 88 -0.11 16.58 10.33
C ALA A 88 -0.79 17.87 9.81
N GLY A 89 -1.74 18.42 10.56
CA GLY A 89 -2.44 19.65 10.19
C GLY A 89 -3.11 19.58 8.81
N ASP A 90 -2.88 20.59 7.97
CA ASP A 90 -3.44 20.71 6.61
C ASP A 90 -2.57 20.01 5.54
N HIS A 91 -1.62 19.16 5.94
CA HIS A 91 -0.76 18.44 5.00
C HIS A 91 -1.39 17.10 4.55
N ASP A 92 -0.89 16.58 3.42
CA ASP A 92 -1.18 15.23 2.98
C ASP A 92 -0.75 14.26 4.10
N GLY A 93 -1.49 13.17 4.30
CA GLY A 93 -1.06 12.07 5.16
C GLY A 93 -0.16 11.09 4.41
N ILE A 94 0.33 10.08 5.11
CA ILE A 94 1.03 8.95 4.53
C ILE A 94 0.07 8.19 3.60
N HIS A 95 0.55 7.87 2.41
CA HIS A 95 -0.11 6.96 1.47
C HIS A 95 0.60 5.61 1.51
N VAL A 96 -0.16 4.52 1.61
CA VAL A 96 0.32 3.14 1.53
C VAL A 96 -0.44 2.45 0.41
N GLY A 97 0.21 2.18 -0.71
CA GLY A 97 -0.31 1.38 -1.81
C GLY A 97 0.32 -0.01 -1.82
N ILE A 98 -0.46 -1.02 -2.20
CA ILE A 98 0.04 -2.34 -2.58
C ILE A 98 -0.53 -2.66 -3.95
N ASP A 99 0.35 -2.82 -4.94
CA ASP A 99 -0.02 -3.04 -6.32
C ASP A 99 0.37 -4.45 -6.77
N GLY A 100 -0.53 -5.10 -7.51
CA GLY A 100 -0.19 -6.28 -8.30
C GLY A 100 0.71 -5.88 -9.45
N ILE A 101 1.89 -6.46 -9.51
CA ILE A 101 2.88 -6.20 -10.54
C ILE A 101 2.86 -7.34 -11.55
N ARG A 102 2.93 -6.96 -12.83
CA ARG A 102 2.96 -7.91 -13.95
C ARG A 102 4.19 -8.82 -13.85
N ASP A 103 4.00 -10.11 -14.15
CA ASP A 103 5.12 -11.01 -14.39
C ASP A 103 5.81 -10.67 -15.73
N TYR A 104 7.04 -10.15 -15.66
CA TYR A 104 7.85 -9.82 -16.84
C TYR A 104 8.78 -10.96 -17.27
N SER A 105 8.65 -12.17 -16.71
CA SER A 105 9.44 -13.32 -17.16
C SER A 105 9.24 -13.61 -18.66
N ASP A 106 8.07 -13.26 -19.20
CA ASP A 106 7.75 -13.36 -20.61
C ASP A 106 8.11 -12.06 -21.36
N LEU A 107 9.34 -12.00 -21.88
CA LEU A 107 9.96 -10.90 -22.63
C LEU A 107 9.24 -10.47 -23.93
N MET A 108 8.13 -11.13 -24.31
CA MET A 108 7.42 -10.93 -25.59
C MET A 108 6.03 -10.30 -25.44
N GLY A 109 5.60 -9.91 -24.22
CA GLY A 109 4.23 -9.46 -23.95
C GLY A 109 4.01 -7.94 -23.88
N HIS A 110 2.73 -7.55 -23.75
CA HIS A 110 2.25 -6.17 -23.66
C HIS A 110 2.66 -5.51 -22.33
N TRP A 111 2.85 -4.19 -22.27
CA TRP A 111 3.29 -3.49 -21.05
C TRP A 111 2.22 -3.37 -19.95
N THR A 112 1.01 -3.87 -20.18
CA THR A 112 -0.16 -3.71 -19.31
C THR A 112 -0.76 -5.07 -18.98
N MET A 113 -1.13 -5.30 -17.72
CA MET A 113 -1.82 -6.52 -17.31
C MET A 113 -3.15 -6.66 -18.05
N GLN A 114 -3.38 -7.82 -18.65
CA GLN A 114 -4.66 -8.11 -19.33
C GLN A 114 -5.67 -8.78 -18.41
N ASP A 115 -5.25 -9.52 -17.39
CA ASP A 115 -6.14 -10.21 -16.45
C ASP A 115 -5.42 -10.53 -15.12
N ALA A 116 -6.16 -11.13 -14.19
CA ALA A 116 -5.67 -11.48 -12.85
C ALA A 116 -4.55 -12.53 -12.84
N SER A 117 -4.45 -13.37 -13.88
CA SER A 117 -3.41 -14.41 -13.97
C SER A 117 -2.03 -13.86 -14.34
N GLU A 118 -1.99 -12.62 -14.85
CA GLU A 118 -0.74 -11.93 -15.17
C GLU A 118 -0.06 -11.28 -13.97
N VAL A 119 -0.70 -11.26 -12.79
CA VAL A 119 -0.08 -10.76 -11.55
C VAL A 119 1.04 -11.72 -11.13
N GLY A 120 2.28 -11.26 -11.24
CA GLY A 120 3.48 -12.02 -10.86
C GLY A 120 3.81 -11.88 -9.38
N GLU A 121 3.66 -10.67 -8.85
CA GLU A 121 4.03 -10.33 -7.48
C GLU A 121 3.23 -9.15 -6.95
N TYR A 122 3.44 -8.82 -5.68
CA TYR A 122 2.87 -7.64 -5.05
C TYR A 122 3.97 -6.76 -4.47
N ASP A 123 3.92 -5.47 -4.78
CA ASP A 123 4.84 -4.48 -4.23
C ASP A 123 4.10 -3.49 -3.35
N VAL A 124 4.70 -3.14 -2.22
CA VAL A 124 4.23 -2.05 -1.35
C VAL A 124 4.94 -0.76 -1.73
N TYR A 125 4.16 0.29 -1.95
CA TYR A 125 4.63 1.65 -2.15
C TYR A 125 4.12 2.55 -1.02
N ILE A 126 5.02 3.17 -0.27
CA ILE A 126 4.65 4.12 0.79
C ILE A 126 5.18 5.49 0.44
N THR A 127 4.32 6.50 0.47
CA THR A 127 4.71 7.90 0.32
C THR A 127 4.61 8.61 1.66
N VAL A 128 5.71 9.23 2.09
CA VAL A 128 5.79 9.98 3.35
C VAL A 128 5.93 11.49 3.05
N PRO A 129 4.94 12.31 3.44
CA PRO A 129 4.99 13.76 3.31
C PRO A 129 6.22 14.38 3.99
N LYS A 130 6.77 15.44 3.38
CA LYS A 130 7.91 16.20 3.94
C LYS A 130 7.70 16.66 5.38
N ALA A 131 6.50 17.13 5.73
CA ALA A 131 6.19 17.58 7.09
C ALA A 131 6.39 16.47 8.13
N LEU A 132 5.99 15.23 7.82
CA LEU A 132 6.17 14.09 8.70
C LEU A 132 7.63 13.62 8.75
N GLN A 133 8.34 13.66 7.62
CA GLN A 133 9.78 13.40 7.60
C GLN A 133 10.54 14.38 8.51
N GLN A 134 10.15 15.65 8.52
CA GLN A 134 10.70 16.67 9.40
C GLN A 134 10.32 16.44 10.86
N GLU A 135 9.05 16.16 11.15
CA GLU A 135 8.57 15.92 12.51
C GLU A 135 9.26 14.71 13.16
N GLN A 136 9.38 13.60 12.43
CA GLN A 136 10.00 12.37 12.91
C GLN A 136 11.52 12.35 12.76
N GLN A 137 12.12 13.39 12.18
CA GLN A 137 13.56 13.47 11.92
C GLN A 137 14.06 12.25 11.13
N ILE A 138 13.40 11.95 10.00
CA ILE A 138 13.74 10.85 9.09
C ILE A 138 13.92 11.34 7.65
N ILE A 139 14.57 10.52 6.82
CA ILE A 139 14.61 10.65 5.35
C ILE A 139 14.16 9.33 4.75
N CYS A 140 13.20 9.39 3.82
CA CYS A 140 12.67 8.22 3.12
C CYS A 140 13.08 8.25 1.65
N TYR A 141 13.82 7.22 1.20
CA TYR A 141 14.26 7.10 -0.19
C TYR A 141 14.46 5.63 -0.57
N GLY A 142 14.08 5.29 -1.81
CA GLY A 142 14.27 3.95 -2.34
C GLY A 142 13.37 2.94 -1.62
N ASP A 143 13.98 2.04 -0.85
CA ASP A 143 13.35 0.90 -0.19
C ASP A 143 13.27 1.05 1.34
N ARG A 144 13.62 2.21 1.92
CA ARG A 144 13.63 2.41 3.38
C ARG A 144 13.49 3.88 3.80
N CYS A 145 13.27 4.06 5.10
CA CYS A 145 13.54 5.33 5.78
C CYS A 145 14.65 5.12 6.81
N ILE A 146 15.48 6.14 7.01
CA ILE A 146 16.52 6.17 8.03
C ILE A 146 16.37 7.42 8.90
N SER A 147 16.87 7.35 10.12
CA SER A 147 16.90 8.53 10.99
C SER A 147 17.87 9.59 10.45
N LEU A 148 17.63 10.86 10.77
CA LEU A 148 18.54 11.94 10.40
C LEU A 148 19.92 11.80 11.04
N ASP A 149 20.00 11.21 12.23
CA ASP A 149 21.28 10.97 12.89
C ASP A 149 22.10 9.89 12.16
N GLU A 150 21.45 8.79 11.74
CA GLU A 150 22.08 7.77 10.88
C GLU A 150 22.48 8.37 9.52
N TYR A 151 21.62 9.21 8.93
CA TYR A 151 21.96 9.88 7.68
C TYR A 151 23.20 10.74 7.81
N ARG A 152 23.30 11.55 8.88
CA ARG A 152 24.48 12.39 9.16
C ARG A 152 25.74 11.56 9.38
N GLU A 153 25.65 10.46 10.11
CA GLU A 153 26.80 9.62 10.44
C GLU A 153 27.37 8.90 9.20
N PHE A 154 26.51 8.41 8.31
CA PHE A 154 26.94 7.54 7.21
C PHE A 154 26.97 8.21 5.84
N TYR A 155 26.30 9.35 5.65
CA TYR A 155 26.12 9.95 4.32
C TYR A 155 26.60 11.39 4.20
N LEU A 156 26.79 12.12 5.31
CA LEU A 156 27.42 13.44 5.27
C LEU A 156 28.92 13.32 5.57
N MET A 157 29.74 14.05 4.81
CA MET A 157 31.15 14.21 5.15
C MET A 157 31.33 15.35 6.16
N ASP A 158 32.37 15.27 7.00
CA ASP A 158 32.73 16.35 7.93
C ASP A 158 32.83 17.69 7.18
N GLY A 159 31.86 18.58 7.42
CA GLY A 159 31.78 19.90 6.79
C GLY A 159 30.52 20.16 5.95
N ASP A 160 29.68 19.15 5.69
CA ASP A 160 28.38 19.37 5.03
C ASP A 160 27.41 20.12 5.97
N GLU A 161 26.76 21.17 5.44
CA GLU A 161 25.88 22.03 6.22
C GLU A 161 24.51 21.35 6.44
N THR A 162 23.83 21.71 7.54
CA THR A 162 22.45 21.31 7.83
C THR A 162 21.45 21.60 6.70
N SER A 163 21.77 22.49 5.75
CA SER A 163 20.95 22.76 4.55
C SER A 163 20.76 21.52 3.68
N ASP A 164 21.80 20.69 3.54
CA ASP A 164 21.83 19.56 2.60
C ASP A 164 20.93 18.41 3.10
N VAL A 165 20.70 18.36 4.41
CA VAL A 165 19.73 17.47 5.06
C VAL A 165 18.28 17.85 4.75
N TYR A 166 17.97 19.15 4.64
CA TYR A 166 16.62 19.61 4.31
C TYR A 166 16.33 19.56 2.80
N GLU A 167 17.36 19.61 1.97
CA GLU A 167 17.29 19.40 0.52
C GLU A 167 17.13 17.93 0.14
N SER A 168 17.73 17.01 0.90
CA SER A 168 17.56 15.55 0.69
C SER A 168 16.17 15.04 1.10
N GLN A 169 15.44 15.79 1.92
CA GLN A 169 14.01 15.56 2.15
C GLN A 169 13.19 16.07 0.95
N ALA A 170 12.91 15.16 0.01
CA ALA A 170 11.99 15.38 -1.10
C ALA A 170 10.60 15.80 -0.60
N ASP A 171 9.86 16.56 -1.42
CA ASP A 171 8.47 16.96 -1.12
C ASP A 171 7.59 15.77 -0.72
N LYS A 172 7.89 14.60 -1.30
CA LYS A 172 7.35 13.29 -0.96
C LYS A 172 8.48 12.26 -0.95
N GLY A 173 8.84 11.76 0.22
CA GLY A 173 9.75 10.62 0.36
C GLY A 173 9.02 9.33 0.02
N TRP A 174 9.74 8.31 -0.45
CA TRP A 174 9.13 7.03 -0.84
C TRP A 174 9.87 5.82 -0.29
N ILE A 175 9.10 4.77 -0.02
CA ILE A 175 9.57 3.42 0.33
C ILE A 175 8.93 2.45 -0.67
N VAL A 176 9.72 1.60 -1.29
CA VAL A 176 9.27 0.49 -2.14
C VAL A 176 9.73 -0.82 -1.51
N MET A 177 8.80 -1.70 -1.15
CA MET A 177 9.11 -3.04 -0.63
C MET A 177 8.49 -4.09 -1.54
N ARG A 178 9.31 -5.01 -2.03
CA ARG A 178 8.82 -6.18 -2.77
C ARG A 178 8.32 -7.22 -1.78
N LEU A 179 7.09 -7.69 -1.94
CA LEU A 179 6.58 -8.80 -1.16
C LEU A 179 6.87 -10.09 -1.92
N ASP A 180 7.53 -11.05 -1.26
CA ASP A 180 7.72 -12.41 -1.76
C ASP A 180 6.40 -13.21 -1.69
N LEU A 181 5.36 -12.70 -2.36
CA LEU A 181 4.01 -13.24 -2.47
C LEU A 181 3.66 -13.36 -3.95
N GLU A 182 3.84 -14.56 -4.51
CA GLU A 182 3.62 -14.84 -5.93
C GLU A 182 2.24 -15.48 -6.16
N PRO A 183 1.24 -14.78 -6.72
CA PRO A 183 -0.13 -15.31 -6.86
C PRO A 183 -0.23 -16.60 -7.68
N LYS A 184 0.71 -16.78 -8.63
CA LYS A 184 0.80 -18.00 -9.44
C LYS A 184 1.13 -19.25 -8.62
N GLN A 185 1.88 -19.09 -7.53
CA GLN A 185 2.31 -20.18 -6.66
C GLN A 185 1.47 -20.27 -5.39
N ASP A 186 0.85 -19.16 -4.98
CA ASP A 186 0.06 -19.04 -3.76
C ASP A 186 -1.33 -18.45 -4.03
N PRO A 187 -2.38 -19.29 -4.10
CA PRO A 187 -3.76 -18.83 -4.25
C PRO A 187 -4.26 -17.91 -3.13
N LEU A 188 -3.55 -17.84 -1.99
CA LEU A 188 -3.87 -16.96 -0.87
C LEU A 188 -3.07 -15.66 -0.88
N ALA A 189 -2.20 -15.42 -1.88
CA ALA A 189 -1.31 -14.26 -1.94
C ALA A 189 -2.07 -12.94 -1.74
N ARG A 190 -3.22 -12.76 -2.41
CA ARG A 190 -4.02 -11.54 -2.26
C ARG A 190 -4.58 -11.33 -0.85
N LYS A 191 -5.02 -12.41 -0.20
CA LYS A 191 -5.48 -12.34 1.19
C LYS A 191 -4.33 -12.03 2.15
N LYS A 192 -3.13 -12.52 1.87
CA LYS A 192 -1.92 -12.17 2.64
C LYS A 192 -1.57 -10.69 2.45
N VAL A 193 -1.70 -10.16 1.24
CA VAL A 193 -1.54 -8.73 0.95
C VAL A 193 -2.51 -7.87 1.77
N GLU A 194 -3.77 -8.27 1.88
CA GLU A 194 -4.75 -7.56 2.74
C GLU A 194 -4.27 -7.51 4.20
N LEU A 195 -3.76 -8.63 4.73
CA LEU A 195 -3.22 -8.69 6.09
C LEU A 195 -1.97 -7.82 6.27
N VAL A 196 -1.08 -7.80 5.27
CA VAL A 196 0.11 -6.93 5.26
C VAL A 196 -0.31 -5.47 5.26
N SER A 197 -1.25 -5.08 4.39
CA SER A 197 -1.78 -3.71 4.34
C SER A 197 -2.39 -3.30 5.68
N MET A 198 -3.25 -4.13 6.26
CA MET A 198 -3.86 -3.85 7.57
C MET A 198 -2.82 -3.68 8.67
N ALA A 199 -1.76 -4.49 8.66
CA ALA A 199 -0.68 -4.40 9.65
C ALA A 199 0.12 -3.10 9.49
N ILE A 200 0.46 -2.72 8.26
CA ILE A 200 1.16 -1.46 7.95
C ILE A 200 0.31 -0.27 8.37
N VAL A 201 -0.96 -0.23 7.97
CA VAL A 201 -1.88 0.86 8.30
C VAL A 201 -1.99 1.02 9.80
N LYS A 202 -2.24 -0.07 10.53
CA LYS A 202 -2.34 -0.04 11.99
C LYS A 202 -1.05 0.44 12.64
N TYR A 203 0.09 -0.08 12.20
CA TYR A 203 1.41 0.30 12.72
C TYR A 203 1.64 1.82 12.60
N LEU A 204 1.28 2.38 11.45
CA LEU A 204 1.33 3.82 11.21
C LEU A 204 0.25 4.57 12.01
N GLU A 205 -0.99 4.12 12.09
CA GLU A 205 -2.01 4.79 12.92
C GLU A 205 -1.61 4.90 14.40
N GLU A 206 -0.87 3.91 14.91
CA GLU A 206 -0.36 3.88 16.29
C GLU A 206 0.84 4.83 16.53
N GLY A 207 1.31 5.55 15.51
CA GLY A 207 2.43 6.49 15.65
C GLY A 207 3.81 5.81 15.66
N SER A 208 3.89 4.55 15.21
CA SER A 208 5.11 3.76 15.34
C SER A 208 6.22 4.25 14.39
N PRO A 209 7.51 4.02 14.72
CA PRO A 209 8.63 4.53 13.92
C PRO A 209 8.64 3.98 12.48
N ILE A 210 8.58 4.85 11.49
CA ILE A 210 8.60 4.47 10.06
C ILE A 210 9.87 3.68 9.67
N PRO A 211 11.09 3.96 10.19
CA PRO A 211 12.29 3.18 9.86
C PRO A 211 12.18 1.67 10.16
N GLU A 212 11.37 1.26 11.11
CA GLU A 212 11.19 -0.16 11.52
C GLU A 212 10.14 -0.90 10.65
N LEU A 213 9.48 -0.20 9.72
CA LEU A 213 8.37 -0.74 8.94
C LEU A 213 8.80 -1.91 8.03
N ASN A 214 10.01 -1.88 7.50
CA ASN A 214 10.54 -2.99 6.70
C ASN A 214 10.63 -4.28 7.52
N GLU A 215 11.14 -4.22 8.75
CA GLU A 215 11.27 -5.39 9.62
C GLU A 215 9.91 -6.00 9.95
N LEU A 216 8.91 -5.15 10.21
CA LEU A 216 7.53 -5.56 10.41
C LEU A 216 6.98 -6.29 9.18
N VAL A 217 7.13 -5.71 7.99
CA VAL A 217 6.57 -6.24 6.75
C VAL A 217 7.22 -7.57 6.39
N TYR A 218 8.55 -7.63 6.33
CA TYR A 218 9.27 -8.87 5.99
C TYR A 218 9.02 -9.97 7.04
N GLY A 219 9.01 -9.62 8.32
CA GLY A 219 8.69 -10.57 9.40
C GLY A 219 7.25 -11.09 9.36
N LEU A 220 6.30 -10.28 8.88
CA LEU A 220 4.92 -10.74 8.66
C LEU A 220 4.80 -11.63 7.43
N VAL A 221 5.40 -11.25 6.29
CA VAL A 221 5.38 -12.05 5.06
C VAL A 221 5.99 -13.43 5.29
N SER A 222 7.14 -13.50 5.97
CA SER A 222 7.80 -14.76 6.33
C SER A 222 6.86 -15.68 7.12
N ARG A 223 6.21 -15.18 8.18
CA ARG A 223 5.25 -15.95 8.98
C ARG A 223 4.03 -16.42 8.17
N LEU A 224 3.51 -15.56 7.29
CA LEU A 224 2.36 -15.92 6.44
C LEU A 224 2.72 -17.03 5.43
N ASN A 225 3.96 -17.05 4.94
CA ASN A 225 4.45 -18.09 4.03
C ASN A 225 4.70 -19.43 4.74
N GLU A 226 5.16 -19.42 5.99
CA GLU A 226 5.32 -20.63 6.82
C GLU A 226 3.99 -21.33 7.10
N VAL A 227 2.96 -20.59 7.53
CA VAL A 227 1.63 -21.15 7.84
C VAL A 227 0.99 -21.84 6.62
N THR A 228 1.28 -21.34 5.42
CA THR A 228 0.74 -21.90 4.17
C THR A 228 1.46 -23.20 3.78
N HIS A 229 2.77 -23.28 4.02
CA HIS A 229 3.54 -24.50 3.81
C HIS A 229 3.11 -25.63 4.76
N GLU A 230 2.86 -25.33 6.03
CA GLU A 230 2.41 -26.34 6.99
C GLU A 230 1.00 -26.87 6.69
N ALA A 231 0.09 -26.00 6.24
CA ALA A 231 -1.27 -26.41 5.84
C ALA A 231 -1.28 -27.32 4.59
N GLN A 232 -0.29 -27.20 3.71
CA GLN A 232 -0.12 -28.05 2.53
C GLN A 232 0.57 -29.39 2.83
N LEU A 233 1.23 -29.51 3.99
CA LEU A 233 1.96 -30.73 4.41
C LEU A 233 1.11 -31.72 5.23
N VAL A 234 -0.17 -31.42 5.50
CA VAL A 234 -1.08 -32.40 6.12
C VAL A 234 -1.45 -33.46 5.06
N PRO A 235 -1.01 -34.72 5.19
CA PRO A 235 -1.31 -35.75 4.19
C PRO A 235 -2.80 -36.07 4.22
N SER A 236 -3.39 -36.26 3.04
CA SER A 236 -4.78 -36.68 2.79
C SER A 236 -5.19 -38.02 3.40
N ASN A 237 -4.34 -38.66 4.21
CA ASN A 237 -4.54 -40.00 4.75
C ASN A 237 -5.32 -40.03 6.08
N PHE A 238 -6.08 -38.99 6.41
CA PHE A 238 -6.92 -38.95 7.62
C PHE A 238 -8.43 -39.02 7.35
N LEU A 239 -8.85 -39.39 6.13
CA LEU A 239 -10.27 -39.57 5.78
C LEU A 239 -10.64 -40.97 5.27
N GLU A 240 -9.90 -42.01 5.67
CA GLU A 240 -10.41 -43.38 5.64
C GLU A 240 -10.10 -44.07 6.99
N GLY A 241 -11.09 -44.06 7.88
CA GLY A 241 -11.10 -44.75 9.16
C GLY A 241 -12.52 -44.89 9.68
#